data_AF-E3UYF5-F1
#
_entry.id   AF-E3UYF5-F1
#
_cell.length_a   1.000
_cell.length_b   1.000
_cell.length_c   1.000
_cell.angle_alpha   90.00
_cell.angle_beta   90.00
_cell.angle_gamma   90.00
#
_symmetry.space_group_name_H-M   'P 1'
#
loop_
_entity.id
_entity.type
_entity.pdbx_description
1 polymer ?
#
loop_
_entity_poly.entity_id
_entity_poly.type
_entity_poly.pdbx_seq_one_letter_code
_entity_poly.pdbx_strand_id
1 'polypeptide(L)'
;MPSFQIKSLVFLAGLIVLVGEANSTLRRIPIQKSPNFKRSHKNIVAERDFVQQKYNRQYTANGYPMEHLSNYDNFQYYGNISIGTPGQDFLVQFDTGSSNLWVPGSSCTSKACQDHQVFYENRSSTYVANGKAFSITYGTGSVSGYLSADYVSFAGLTVQNQTFGEVTTEQGTNFVDAHFDG
;
A
#
# COMPACT_ATOMS: atom_id res chain seq x y z
N MET A 1 -53.20 -34.06 -9.64
CA MET A 1 -51.84 -33.75 -10.13
C MET A 1 -51.46 -32.24 -10.12
N PRO A 2 -51.82 -31.40 -9.12
CA PRO A 2 -51.32 -30.00 -9.06
C PRO A 2 -50.22 -29.74 -8.01
N SER A 3 -50.02 -30.63 -7.03
CA SER A 3 -49.08 -30.41 -5.91
C SER A 3 -47.60 -30.55 -6.30
N PHE A 4 -47.30 -31.27 -7.38
CA PHE A 4 -45.92 -31.51 -7.83
C PHE A 4 -45.33 -30.28 -8.54
N GLN A 5 -46.15 -29.55 -9.30
CA GLN A 5 -45.77 -28.33 -10.01
C GLN A 5 -45.42 -27.18 -9.06
N ILE A 6 -46.20 -27.02 -7.97
CA ILE A 6 -45.99 -25.96 -6.97
C ILE A 6 -44.67 -26.17 -6.21
N LYS A 7 -44.34 -27.42 -5.86
CA LYS A 7 -43.08 -27.75 -5.18
C LYS A 7 -41.86 -27.49 -6.06
N SER A 8 -41.93 -27.80 -7.36
CA SER A 8 -40.86 -27.49 -8.31
C SER A 8 -40.67 -25.99 -8.53
N LEU A 9 -41.74 -25.19 -8.62
CA LEU A 9 -41.62 -23.74 -8.75
C LEU A 9 -41.03 -23.07 -7.51
N VAL A 10 -41.39 -23.52 -6.31
CA VAL A 10 -40.82 -23.00 -5.06
C VAL A 10 -39.34 -23.37 -4.93
N PHE A 11 -38.95 -24.58 -5.36
CA PHE A 11 -37.54 -25.00 -5.37
C PHE A 11 -36.71 -24.20 -6.39
N LEU A 12 -37.28 -23.91 -7.56
CA LEU A 12 -36.63 -23.10 -8.59
C LEU A 12 -36.50 -21.63 -8.16
N ALA A 13 -37.52 -21.07 -7.50
CA ALA A 13 -37.47 -19.72 -6.92
C ALA A 13 -36.44 -19.64 -5.78
N GLY A 14 -36.33 -20.67 -4.94
CA GLY A 14 -35.30 -20.77 -3.90
C GLY A 14 -33.87 -20.84 -4.45
N LEU A 15 -33.68 -21.51 -5.60
CA LEU A 15 -32.40 -21.54 -6.32
C LEU A 15 -32.05 -20.18 -6.95
N ILE A 16 -33.03 -19.45 -7.49
CA ILE A 16 -32.82 -18.11 -8.07
C ILE A 16 -32.49 -17.08 -6.99
N VAL A 17 -33.05 -17.20 -5.78
CA VAL A 17 -32.72 -16.34 -4.63
C VAL A 17 -31.34 -16.68 -4.02
N LEU A 18 -30.85 -17.91 -4.19
CA LEU A 18 -29.50 -18.33 -3.77
C LEU A 18 -28.39 -17.95 -4.76
N VAL A 19 -28.73 -17.50 -5.97
CA VAL A 19 -27.79 -16.76 -6.82
C VAL A 19 -27.73 -15.32 -6.30
N GLY A 20 -27.20 -15.16 -5.08
CA GLY A 20 -26.76 -13.85 -4.61
C GLY A 20 -25.75 -13.35 -5.62
N GLU A 21 -26.05 -12.24 -6.28
CA GLU A 21 -25.12 -11.57 -7.18
C GLU A 21 -23.87 -11.21 -6.37
N ALA A 22 -22.82 -12.02 -6.50
CA ALA A 22 -21.48 -11.62 -6.11
C ALA A 22 -21.03 -10.54 -7.10
N ASN A 23 -21.55 -9.33 -6.94
CA ASN A 23 -21.09 -8.16 -7.68
C ASN A 23 -19.67 -7.82 -7.19
N SER A 24 -18.68 -8.49 -7.78
CA SER A 24 -17.27 -8.15 -7.53
C SER A 24 -16.98 -6.82 -8.23
N THR A 25 -17.15 -5.72 -7.51
CA THR A 25 -16.74 -4.42 -8.04
C THR A 25 -15.23 -4.32 -7.98
N LEU A 26 -14.58 -4.16 -9.13
CA LEU A 26 -13.14 -3.97 -9.21
C LEU A 26 -12.76 -2.66 -8.50
N ARG A 27 -12.00 -2.75 -7.41
CA ARG A 27 -11.39 -1.60 -6.74
C ARG A 27 -10.01 -1.36 -7.31
N ARG A 28 -9.76 -0.15 -7.80
CA ARG A 28 -8.46 0.28 -8.32
C ARG A 28 -7.96 1.44 -7.46
N ILE A 29 -6.73 1.32 -6.97
CA ILE A 29 -6.02 2.43 -6.34
C ILE A 29 -5.30 3.16 -7.48
N PRO A 30 -5.63 4.43 -7.79
CA PRO A 30 -4.85 5.21 -8.72
C PRO A 30 -3.47 5.45 -8.10
N ILE A 31 -2.44 5.00 -8.79
CA ILE A 31 -1.07 5.20 -8.35
C ILE A 31 -0.54 6.50 -8.94
N GLN A 32 0.04 7.34 -8.09
CA GLN A 32 0.68 8.58 -8.46
C GLN A 32 2.15 8.34 -8.77
N LYS A 33 2.61 8.91 -9.88
CA LYS A 33 4.03 8.99 -10.20
C LYS A 33 4.61 10.21 -9.51
N SER A 34 5.81 10.09 -8.95
CA SER A 34 6.50 11.22 -8.31
C SER A 34 6.56 12.45 -9.26
N PRO A 35 6.00 13.60 -8.84
CA PRO A 35 5.84 14.77 -9.72
C PRO A 35 7.16 15.44 -10.10
N ASN A 36 8.20 15.28 -9.28
CA ASN A 36 9.54 15.86 -9.51
C ASN A 36 10.55 14.85 -10.05
N PHE A 37 10.09 13.68 -10.50
CA PHE A 37 10.96 12.69 -11.12
C PHE A 37 11.53 13.21 -12.44
N LYS A 38 12.73 13.79 -12.37
CA LYS A 38 13.56 14.05 -13.54
C LYS A 38 14.20 12.73 -13.94
N ARG A 39 13.78 12.19 -15.09
CA ARG A 39 14.42 11.02 -15.70
C ARG A 39 15.92 11.24 -15.79
N SER A 40 16.69 10.52 -14.99
CA SER A 40 18.14 10.46 -15.14
C SER A 40 18.47 9.69 -16.41
N HIS A 41 19.69 9.85 -16.91
CA HIS A 41 20.19 9.01 -18.01
C HIS A 41 20.11 7.51 -17.64
N LYS A 42 20.33 7.17 -16.37
CA LYS A 42 20.19 5.80 -15.87
C LYS A 42 18.74 5.33 -15.90
N ASN A 43 17.76 6.18 -15.54
CA ASN A 43 16.34 5.81 -15.64
C ASN A 43 15.94 5.53 -17.10
N ILE A 44 16.44 6.32 -18.06
CA ILE A 44 16.15 6.12 -19.50
C ILE A 44 16.79 4.82 -20.00
N VAL A 45 18.05 4.55 -19.62
CA VAL A 45 18.73 3.30 -19.97
C VAL A 45 18.02 2.10 -19.36
N ALA A 46 17.65 2.17 -18.08
CA ALA A 46 16.88 1.12 -17.43
C ALA A 46 15.54 0.87 -18.15
N GLU A 47 14.76 1.93 -18.45
CA GLU A 47 13.48 1.81 -19.15
C GLU A 47 13.63 1.25 -20.57
N ARG A 48 14.67 1.64 -21.32
CA ARG A 48 15.02 1.00 -22.59
C ARG A 48 15.29 -0.48 -22.39
N ASP A 49 16.11 -0.83 -21.42
CA ASP A 49 16.48 -2.22 -21.13
C ASP A 49 15.24 -3.04 -20.71
N PHE A 50 14.29 -2.45 -19.98
CA PHE A 50 12.98 -3.07 -19.69
C PHE A 50 12.21 -3.43 -20.93
N VAL A 51 12.00 -2.44 -21.80
CA VAL A 51 11.14 -2.58 -22.96
C VAL A 51 11.78 -3.59 -23.91
N GLN A 52 13.10 -3.50 -24.08
CA GLN A 52 13.85 -4.47 -24.85
C GLN A 52 13.78 -5.87 -24.23
N GLN A 53 13.87 -6.01 -22.91
CA GLN A 53 13.72 -7.28 -22.20
C GLN A 53 12.30 -7.87 -22.32
N LYS A 54 11.28 -7.03 -22.12
CA LYS A 54 9.86 -7.40 -22.18
C LYS A 54 9.44 -7.90 -23.55
N TYR A 55 10.03 -7.36 -24.61
CA TYR A 55 9.62 -7.68 -25.98
C TYR A 55 10.60 -8.58 -26.76
N ASN A 56 11.85 -8.80 -26.29
CA ASN A 56 12.87 -9.53 -27.07
C ASN A 56 13.58 -10.74 -26.43
N ARG A 57 13.04 -11.48 -25.44
CA ARG A 57 13.61 -12.82 -25.14
C ARG A 57 12.69 -13.82 -24.44
N GLN A 58 12.77 -15.07 -24.91
CA GLN A 58 12.40 -16.25 -24.11
C GLN A 58 13.47 -16.45 -23.03
N TYR A 59 13.08 -16.30 -21.76
CA TYR A 59 13.98 -16.50 -20.63
C TYR A 59 13.82 -17.92 -20.08
N THR A 60 14.63 -18.85 -20.59
CA THR A 60 14.82 -20.16 -19.96
C THR A 60 16.24 -20.26 -19.41
N ALA A 61 16.38 -20.46 -18.11
CA ALA A 61 17.63 -20.90 -17.48
C ALA A 61 17.46 -22.36 -17.05
N ASN A 62 18.28 -23.27 -17.58
CA ASN A 62 18.16 -24.71 -17.32
C ASN A 62 16.76 -25.28 -17.60
N GLY A 63 16.06 -24.76 -18.61
CA GLY A 63 14.70 -25.20 -18.97
C GLY A 63 13.58 -24.65 -18.09
N TYR A 64 13.89 -23.83 -17.08
CA TYR A 64 12.88 -23.16 -16.25
C TYR A 64 12.66 -21.72 -16.71
N PRO A 65 11.40 -21.25 -16.74
CA PRO A 65 11.11 -19.83 -16.94
C PRO A 65 11.82 -19.03 -15.84
N MET A 66 12.68 -18.10 -16.25
CA MET A 66 13.42 -17.26 -15.32
C MET A 66 12.92 -15.82 -15.46
N GLU A 67 12.57 -15.18 -14.36
CA GLU A 67 12.19 -13.77 -14.34
C GLU A 67 13.41 -12.94 -13.96
N HIS A 68 13.79 -12.00 -14.82
CA HIS A 68 14.92 -11.12 -14.55
C HIS A 68 14.44 -9.90 -13.77
N LEU A 69 14.95 -9.74 -12.54
CA LEU A 69 14.67 -8.56 -11.72
C LEU A 69 15.55 -7.38 -12.19
N SER A 70 14.90 -6.32 -12.67
CA SER A 70 15.56 -5.10 -13.12
C SER A 70 15.22 -3.95 -12.17
N ASN A 71 16.23 -3.25 -11.65
CA ASN A 71 16.06 -2.08 -10.79
C ASN A 71 15.94 -0.81 -11.66
N TYR A 72 14.80 -0.11 -11.57
CA TYR A 72 14.48 1.10 -12.34
C TYR A 72 14.94 2.40 -11.70
N ASP A 73 15.96 2.34 -10.84
CA ASP A 73 16.59 3.51 -10.21
C ASP A 73 15.53 4.38 -9.50
N ASN A 74 14.85 3.74 -8.55
CA ASN A 74 13.84 4.32 -7.66
C ASN A 74 12.57 4.84 -8.34
N PHE A 75 12.06 4.10 -9.33
CA PHE A 75 10.67 4.23 -9.75
C PHE A 75 9.76 3.78 -8.61
N GLN A 76 9.32 4.72 -7.80
CA GLN A 76 8.41 4.47 -6.69
C GLN A 76 7.02 4.96 -7.06
N TYR A 77 6.05 4.13 -6.69
CA TYR A 77 4.66 4.28 -7.00
C TYR A 77 3.93 4.47 -5.68
N TYR A 78 3.28 5.62 -5.56
CA TYR A 78 2.62 6.00 -4.32
C TYR A 78 1.11 6.03 -4.50
N GLY A 79 0.38 5.91 -3.41
CA GLY A 79 -1.04 6.23 -3.42
C GLY A 79 -1.50 6.72 -2.06
N ASN A 80 -2.67 7.35 -2.09
CA ASN A 80 -3.22 7.97 -0.89
C ASN A 80 -3.91 6.92 -0.01
N ILE A 81 -3.61 6.97 1.28
CA ILE A 81 -4.37 6.30 2.33
C ILE A 81 -4.85 7.36 3.32
N SER A 82 -5.88 7.04 4.09
CA SER A 82 -6.37 7.87 5.18
C SER A 82 -6.35 7.05 6.47
N ILE A 83 -5.77 7.59 7.54
CA ILE A 83 -5.71 6.95 8.86
C ILE A 83 -6.56 7.74 9.86
N GLY A 84 -7.44 7.05 10.59
CA GLY A 84 -8.22 7.62 11.69
C GLY A 84 -9.59 8.17 11.33
N THR A 85 -10.25 8.72 12.36
CA THR A 85 -11.60 9.31 12.28
C THR A 85 -11.68 10.66 13.03
N PRO A 86 -11.77 11.81 12.35
CA PRO A 86 -11.74 11.98 10.89
C PRO A 86 -10.40 11.54 10.30
N GLY A 87 -10.42 11.20 9.01
CA GLY A 87 -9.27 10.70 8.28
C GLY A 87 -8.14 11.72 8.15
N GLN A 88 -6.90 11.26 8.38
CA GLN A 88 -5.65 11.98 8.13
C GLN A 88 -4.98 11.35 6.90
N ASP A 89 -4.76 12.12 5.85
CA ASP A 89 -4.26 11.62 4.56
C ASP A 89 -2.73 11.48 4.54
N PHE A 90 -2.26 10.40 3.93
CA PHE A 90 -0.85 10.10 3.73
C PHE A 90 -0.61 9.54 2.33
N LEU A 91 0.47 10.00 1.70
CA LEU A 91 0.96 9.45 0.45
C LEU A 91 1.97 8.35 0.76
N VAL A 92 1.61 7.09 0.54
CA VAL A 92 2.44 5.95 0.93
C VAL A 92 2.97 5.14 -0.24
N GLN A 93 4.13 4.51 -0.06
CA GLN A 93 4.70 3.55 -1.00
C GLN A 93 4.03 2.18 -0.86
N PHE A 94 3.43 1.69 -1.95
CA PHE A 94 2.93 0.32 -2.00
C PHE A 94 4.07 -0.66 -2.29
N ASP A 95 4.73 -1.12 -1.23
CA ASP A 95 5.88 -2.02 -1.31
C ASP A 95 5.48 -3.49 -1.11
N THR A 96 5.61 -4.31 -2.15
CA THR A 96 5.40 -5.76 -2.07
C THR A 96 6.58 -6.51 -1.44
N GLY A 97 7.69 -5.84 -1.16
CA GLY A 97 8.89 -6.39 -0.54
C GLY A 97 8.87 -6.38 1.00
N SER A 98 7.87 -5.74 1.62
CA SER A 98 7.70 -5.66 3.07
C SER A 98 6.28 -6.01 3.49
N SER A 99 6.00 -5.98 4.80
CA SER A 99 4.68 -6.34 5.36
C SER A 99 4.23 -5.40 6.47
N ASN A 100 4.85 -4.23 6.57
CA ASN A 100 4.57 -3.25 7.62
C ASN A 100 4.04 -1.95 7.00
N LEU A 101 3.07 -1.33 7.68
CA LEU A 101 2.67 0.05 7.45
C LEU A 101 3.31 0.91 8.54
N TRP A 102 3.86 2.05 8.17
CA TRP A 102 4.31 3.07 9.11
C TRP A 102 4.06 4.45 8.50
N VAL A 103 3.89 5.46 9.37
CA VAL A 103 3.81 6.88 8.99
C VAL A 103 4.52 7.72 10.06
N PRO A 104 4.97 8.94 9.73
CA PRO A 104 5.52 9.88 10.71
C PRO A 104 4.50 10.18 11.80
N GLY A 105 4.89 10.08 13.06
CA GLY A 105 4.07 10.48 14.20
C GLY A 105 4.22 11.95 14.54
N SER A 106 3.22 12.52 15.20
CA SER A 106 3.25 13.91 15.68
C SER A 106 4.38 14.19 16.69
N SER A 107 4.94 13.14 17.30
CA SER A 107 6.09 13.21 18.19
C SER A 107 7.45 13.17 17.46
N CYS A 108 7.46 12.94 16.14
CA CYS A 108 8.68 12.89 15.36
C CYS A 108 9.31 14.27 15.20
N THR A 109 10.61 14.37 15.49
CA THR A 109 11.38 15.63 15.37
C THR A 109 12.48 15.56 14.30
N SER A 110 12.69 14.40 13.66
CA SER A 110 13.61 14.23 12.55
C SER A 110 13.28 15.19 11.40
N LYS A 111 14.30 15.63 10.66
CA LYS A 111 14.13 16.57 9.54
C LYS A 111 13.14 16.04 8.49
N ALA A 112 13.21 14.75 8.19
CA ALA A 112 12.30 14.10 7.24
C ALA A 112 10.82 14.25 7.66
N CYS A 113 10.48 14.03 8.93
CA CYS A 113 9.13 14.22 9.44
C CYS A 113 8.61 15.67 9.37
N GLN A 114 9.50 16.67 9.33
CA GLN A 114 9.09 18.09 9.25
C GLN A 114 8.58 18.47 7.86
N ASP A 115 9.01 17.75 6.83
CA ASP A 115 8.65 18.01 5.44
C ASP A 115 7.54 17.06 4.92
N HIS A 116 7.05 16.14 5.78
CA HIS A 116 6.02 15.13 5.47
C HIS A 116 4.77 15.29 6.35
N GLN A 117 3.67 14.64 5.94
CA GLN A 117 2.47 14.56 6.79
C GLN A 117 2.78 13.75 8.06
N VAL A 118 2.23 14.20 9.19
CA VAL A 118 2.38 13.51 10.48
C VAL A 118 1.03 13.11 11.05
N PHE A 119 0.98 11.92 11.65
CA PHE A 119 -0.19 11.39 12.31
C PHE A 119 -0.35 11.98 13.71
N TYR A 120 -1.53 12.53 13.97
CA TYR A 120 -1.95 13.01 15.28
C TYR A 120 -2.94 12.03 15.90
N GLU A 121 -2.48 11.20 16.83
CA GLU A 121 -3.32 10.26 17.57
C GLU A 121 -4.51 10.94 18.28
N ASN A 122 -4.29 12.15 18.83
CA ASN A 122 -5.32 12.92 19.53
C ASN A 122 -6.39 13.53 18.61
N ARG A 123 -6.25 13.41 17.28
CA ARG A 123 -7.24 13.85 16.29
C ARG A 123 -8.07 12.71 15.74
N SER A 124 -7.85 11.48 16.19
CA SER A 124 -8.62 10.32 15.77
C SER A 124 -9.45 9.74 16.92
N SER A 125 -10.76 9.67 16.71
CA SER A 125 -11.71 9.03 17.63
C SER A 125 -11.69 7.50 17.59
N THR A 126 -11.05 6.90 16.58
CA THR A 126 -10.91 5.44 16.41
C THR A 126 -9.52 4.92 16.76
N TYR A 127 -8.63 5.81 17.20
CA TYR A 127 -7.28 5.46 17.62
C TYR A 127 -7.30 4.55 18.86
N VAL A 128 -6.43 3.54 18.81
CA VAL A 128 -6.16 2.62 19.92
C VAL A 128 -4.65 2.57 20.15
N ALA A 129 -4.23 3.02 21.32
CA ALA A 129 -2.84 2.96 21.74
C ALA A 129 -2.35 1.51 21.83
N ASN A 130 -1.12 1.27 21.35
CA ASN A 130 -0.42 -0.01 21.51
C ASN A 130 0.93 0.19 22.23
N GLY A 131 1.76 1.12 21.75
CA GLY A 131 2.95 1.58 22.46
C GLY A 131 4.15 0.63 22.42
N LYS A 132 4.02 -0.56 21.82
CA LYS A 132 5.16 -1.48 21.64
C LYS A 132 6.19 -0.86 20.70
N ALA A 133 7.44 -0.77 21.15
CA ALA A 133 8.52 -0.22 20.33
C ALA A 133 8.77 -1.07 19.06
N PHE A 134 9.14 -0.40 17.97
CA PHE A 134 9.62 -1.04 16.75
C PHE A 134 10.82 -0.28 16.18
N SER A 135 11.62 -0.98 15.38
CA SER A 135 12.73 -0.41 14.62
C SER A 135 12.94 -1.22 13.35
N ILE A 136 13.12 -0.54 12.22
CA ILE A 136 13.38 -1.13 10.91
C ILE A 136 14.64 -0.46 10.34
N THR A 137 15.62 -1.29 9.97
CA THR A 137 16.86 -0.84 9.33
C THR A 137 16.81 -1.15 7.84
N TYR A 138 16.94 -0.13 7.02
CA TYR A 138 17.14 -0.19 5.58
C TYR A 138 18.63 -0.03 5.24
N GLY A 139 19.00 -0.31 3.99
CA GLY A 139 20.41 -0.27 3.57
C GLY A 139 21.14 1.06 3.83
N THR A 140 20.43 2.19 3.72
CA THR A 140 20.99 3.55 3.88
C THR A 140 20.25 4.41 4.90
N GLY A 141 19.42 3.81 5.76
CA GLY A 141 18.65 4.54 6.77
C GLY A 141 17.88 3.63 7.72
N SER A 142 17.25 4.20 8.73
CA SER A 142 16.40 3.46 9.66
C SER A 142 15.22 4.30 10.13
N VAL A 143 14.14 3.62 10.50
CA VAL A 143 12.97 4.22 11.14
C VAL A 143 12.71 3.51 12.46
N SER A 144 12.32 4.26 13.48
CA SER A 144 11.96 3.71 14.78
C SER A 144 10.86 4.52 15.45
N GLY A 145 10.12 3.86 16.33
CA GLY A 145 8.98 4.46 17.02
C GLY A 145 8.22 3.41 17.82
N TYR A 146 6.90 3.54 17.85
CA TYR A 146 6.02 2.60 18.54
C TYR A 146 4.83 2.20 17.66
N LEU A 147 4.24 1.05 17.96
CA LEU A 147 3.04 0.58 17.27
C LEU A 147 1.81 1.35 17.77
N SER A 148 0.91 1.60 16.83
CA SER A 148 -0.41 2.21 17.02
C SER A 148 -1.44 1.41 16.22
N ALA A 149 -2.72 1.50 16.57
CA ALA A 149 -3.79 0.88 15.78
C ALA A 149 -4.90 1.90 15.51
N ASP A 150 -5.40 1.92 14.27
CA ASP A 150 -6.50 2.78 13.86
C ASP A 150 -7.19 2.21 12.61
N TYR A 151 -8.19 2.93 12.10
CA TYR A 151 -8.84 2.64 10.83
C TYR A 151 -8.00 3.17 9.69
N VAL A 152 -7.72 2.31 8.71
CA VAL A 152 -6.97 2.67 7.50
C VAL A 152 -7.89 2.52 6.30
N SER A 153 -8.07 3.61 5.56
CA SER A 153 -8.97 3.65 4.41
C SER A 153 -8.22 3.96 3.12
N PHE A 154 -8.54 3.22 2.06
CA PHE A 154 -7.99 3.42 0.72
C PHE A 154 -8.89 2.77 -0.34
N ALA A 155 -9.01 3.39 -1.52
CA ALA A 155 -9.88 2.93 -2.61
C ALA A 155 -11.34 2.58 -2.19
N GLY A 156 -11.89 3.34 -1.24
CA GLY A 156 -13.26 3.12 -0.73
C GLY A 156 -13.41 1.86 0.14
N LEU A 157 -12.29 1.26 0.55
CA LEU A 157 -12.23 0.19 1.55
C LEU A 157 -11.71 0.77 2.85
N THR A 158 -12.19 0.23 3.97
CA THR A 158 -11.70 0.58 5.31
C THR A 158 -11.31 -0.71 6.03
N VAL A 159 -10.04 -0.80 6.42
CA VAL A 159 -9.52 -1.84 7.29
C VAL A 159 -9.56 -1.30 8.72
N GLN A 160 -10.36 -1.94 9.57
CA GLN A 160 -10.46 -1.57 10.97
C GLN A 160 -9.33 -2.19 11.78
N ASN A 161 -8.86 -1.47 12.80
CA ASN A 161 -7.84 -1.93 13.75
C ASN A 161 -6.54 -2.39 13.07
N GLN A 162 -6.15 -1.74 11.97
CA GLN A 162 -4.86 -2.00 11.34
C GLN A 162 -3.77 -1.51 12.27
N THR A 163 -2.84 -2.39 12.63
CA THR A 163 -1.63 -1.99 13.38
C THR A 163 -0.62 -1.38 12.43
N PHE A 164 -0.06 -0.23 12.79
CA PHE A 164 0.97 0.46 12.03
C PHE A 164 2.03 1.06 12.95
N GLY A 165 3.18 1.41 12.40
CA GLY A 165 4.24 2.12 13.13
C GLY A 165 4.01 3.63 13.11
N GLU A 166 3.94 4.23 14.29
CA GLU A 166 4.05 5.67 14.46
C GLU A 166 5.52 6.02 14.69
N VAL A 167 6.14 6.60 13.66
CA VAL A 167 7.58 6.87 13.66
C VAL A 167 7.88 8.10 14.53
N THR A 168 8.89 7.98 15.38
CA THR A 168 9.40 9.10 16.20
C THR A 168 10.78 9.55 15.77
N THR A 169 11.51 8.68 15.07
CA THR A 169 12.87 8.95 14.58
C THR A 169 13.07 8.31 13.21
N GLU A 170 13.48 9.14 12.25
CA GLU A 170 13.98 8.75 10.94
C GLU A 170 15.44 9.17 10.80
N GLN A 171 16.29 8.23 10.34
CA GLN A 171 17.71 8.43 10.12
C GLN A 171 18.10 8.04 8.70
N GLY A 172 19.03 8.80 8.11
CA GLY A 172 19.50 8.60 6.73
C GLY A 172 18.90 9.61 5.75
N THR A 173 19.47 9.68 4.55
CA THR A 173 19.07 10.66 3.52
C THR A 173 17.84 10.22 2.72
N ASN A 174 17.52 8.92 2.72
CA ASN A 174 16.42 8.35 1.93
C ASN A 174 15.06 8.99 2.21
N PHE A 175 14.82 9.40 3.45
CA PHE A 175 13.52 9.91 3.90
C PHE A 175 13.42 11.42 3.82
N VAL A 176 14.55 12.14 3.91
CA VAL A 176 14.56 13.61 3.76
C VAL A 176 14.25 14.01 2.33
N ASP A 177 14.78 13.26 1.36
CA ASP A 177 14.56 13.52 -0.07
C ASP A 177 13.36 12.73 -0.63
N ALA A 178 12.57 12.07 0.24
CA ALA A 178 11.41 11.32 -0.17
C ALA A 178 10.28 12.23 -0.67
N HIS A 179 9.43 11.67 -1.53
CA HIS A 179 8.22 12.31 -2.03
C HIS A 179 6.97 11.58 -1.53
N PHE A 180 7.10 10.83 -0.45
CA PHE A 180 6.07 10.00 0.17
C PHE A 180 6.27 10.05 1.70
N ASP A 181 5.18 9.94 2.44
CA ASP A 181 5.20 10.05 3.90
C ASP A 181 5.64 8.75 4.57
N GLY A 182 5.27 7.57 4.03
CA GLY A 182 5.62 6.26 4.60
C GLY A 182 5.51 5.06 3.66
#